data_AF-A0A9X3X9X5-F1
#
_entry.id   AF-A0A9X3X9X5-F1
#
_cell.length_a   1.000
_cell.length_b   1.000
_cell.length_c   1.000
_cell.angle_alpha   90.00
_cell.angle_beta   90.00
_cell.angle_gamma   90.00
#
_symmetry.space_group_name_H-M   'P 1'
#
loop_
_entity.id
_entity.type
_entity.pdbx_description
1 polymer ?
#
loop_
_entity_poly.entity_id
_entity_poly.type
_entity_poly.pdbx_seq_one_letter_code
_entity_poly.pdbx_strand_id
1 'polypeptide(L)' 'MALASFTTVLLACSAAEVGEPCETEGAADECVDDAICGKPSDTATEPQCLKVCTQDTDCAASESCNGVTGTSTKACRLK' A
#
# COMPACT_ATOMS: atom_id res chain seq x y z
N MET A 1 -32.84 27.97 16.42
CA MET A 1 -32.27 27.92 15.07
C MET A 1 -31.46 26.64 14.97
N ALA A 2 -32.03 25.61 14.34
CA ALA A 2 -31.41 24.31 14.17
C ALA A 2 -30.96 24.19 12.71
N LEU A 3 -29.65 24.11 12.47
CA LEU A 3 -29.05 23.62 11.24
C LEU A 3 -27.72 22.96 11.61
N ALA A 4 -27.82 21.80 12.27
CA ALA A 4 -26.69 20.89 12.41
C ALA A 4 -26.59 20.08 11.10
N SER A 5 -25.86 20.61 10.12
CA SER A 5 -25.45 19.83 8.95
C SER A 5 -24.21 19.03 9.33
N PHE A 6 -24.43 17.86 9.93
CA PHE A 6 -23.42 16.80 9.99
C PHE A 6 -23.35 16.16 8.60
N THR A 7 -22.45 16.67 7.76
CA THR A 7 -22.06 16.00 6.52
C THR A 7 -21.18 14.81 6.90
N THR A 8 -21.78 13.66 7.17
CA THR A 8 -21.08 12.38 7.30
C THR A 8 -20.42 12.07 5.96
N VAL A 9 -19.11 12.31 5.85
CA VAL A 9 -18.28 11.71 4.80
C VAL A 9 -18.20 10.22 5.16
N LEU A 10 -19.02 9.41 4.51
CA LEU A 10 -18.78 7.98 4.40
C LEU A 10 -17.49 7.82 3.60
N LEU A 11 -16.34 7.84 4.28
CA LEU A 11 -15.16 7.18 3.76
C LEU A 11 -15.57 5.73 3.63
N ALA A 12 -15.88 5.31 2.40
CA ALA A 12 -15.90 3.89 2.09
C ALA A 12 -14.51 3.38 2.45
N CYS A 13 -14.38 2.68 3.58
CA CYS A 13 -13.17 1.94 3.94
C CYS A 13 -13.04 0.72 3.02
N SER A 14 -13.00 0.94 1.70
CA SER A 14 -12.51 -0.06 0.76
C SER A 14 -10.99 -0.02 0.85
N ALA A 15 -10.39 -1.17 1.09
CA ALA A 15 -8.95 -1.31 1.10
C ALA A 15 -8.39 -0.91 -0.29
N ALA A 16 -7.25 -0.23 -0.31
CA ALA A 16 -6.64 0.30 -1.53
C ALA A 16 -6.01 -0.84 -2.36
N GLU A 17 -6.19 -0.76 -3.68
CA GLU A 17 -5.70 -1.77 -4.63
C GLU A 17 -4.17 -1.66 -4.83
N VAL A 18 -3.53 -2.70 -5.37
CA VAL A 18 -2.10 -2.65 -5.69
C VAL A 18 -1.79 -1.49 -6.66
N GLY A 19 -0.84 -0.64 -6.28
CA GLY A 19 -0.45 0.57 -7.00
C GLY A 19 -1.21 1.84 -6.58
N GLU A 20 -2.27 1.70 -5.78
CA GLU A 20 -2.98 2.85 -5.20
C GLU A 20 -2.22 3.41 -3.98
N PRO A 21 -2.39 4.72 -3.69
CA PRO A 21 -1.74 5.34 -2.54
C PRO A 21 -2.24 4.77 -1.22
N CYS A 22 -1.35 4.72 -0.25
CA CYS A 22 -1.62 4.40 1.15
C CYS A 22 -0.87 5.40 2.04
N GLU A 23 -1.10 5.36 3.36
CA GLU A 23 -0.54 6.32 4.30
C GLU A 23 0.59 5.72 5.14
N THR A 24 0.39 4.50 5.67
CA THR A 24 1.30 3.94 6.68
C THR A 24 2.18 2.83 6.11
N GLU A 25 3.45 3.12 5.84
CA GLU A 25 4.41 2.09 5.39
C GLU A 25 4.45 0.90 6.37
N GLY A 26 4.24 -0.30 5.84
CA GLY A 26 4.11 -1.55 6.59
C GLY A 26 2.68 -1.92 7.01
N ALA A 27 1.68 -1.07 6.80
CA ALA A 27 0.28 -1.40 7.08
C ALA A 27 -0.31 -2.30 5.98
N ALA A 28 -0.88 -3.43 6.39
CA ALA A 28 -1.57 -4.35 5.50
C ALA A 28 -3.08 -4.12 5.49
N ASP A 29 -3.64 -3.47 6.51
CA ASP A 29 -5.06 -3.17 6.66
C ASP A 29 -5.54 -1.97 5.82
N GLU A 30 -4.61 -1.19 5.28
CA GLU A 30 -4.89 -0.12 4.31
C GLU A 30 -5.03 -0.64 2.87
N CYS A 31 -4.51 -1.84 2.59
CA CYS A 31 -4.42 -2.42 1.26
C CYS A 31 -5.33 -3.65 1.14
N VAL A 32 -5.70 -4.01 -0.09
CA VAL A 32 -6.38 -5.28 -0.37
C VAL A 32 -5.57 -6.48 0.15
N ASP A 33 -6.24 -7.62 0.30
CA ASP A 33 -5.59 -8.86 0.71
C ASP A 33 -4.34 -9.16 -0.14
N ASP A 34 -3.31 -9.72 0.49
CA ASP A 34 -1.99 -9.99 -0.11
C ASP A 34 -1.22 -8.75 -0.62
N ALA A 35 -1.59 -7.55 -0.18
CA ALA A 35 -0.84 -6.33 -0.38
C ALA A 35 -0.41 -5.67 0.95
N ILE A 36 0.62 -4.83 0.87
CA ILE A 36 1.16 -4.09 2.02
C ILE A 36 1.59 -2.70 1.55
N CYS A 37 1.31 -1.69 2.38
CA CYS A 37 1.72 -0.33 2.09
C CYS A 37 3.26 -0.20 2.13
N GLY A 38 3.86 0.35 1.08
CA GLY A 38 5.30 0.50 0.99
C GLY A 38 5.74 1.42 -0.13
N LYS A 39 7.01 1.86 -0.10
CA LYS A 39 7.53 2.71 -1.17
C LYS A 39 7.78 1.89 -2.44
N PRO A 40 7.19 2.24 -3.60
CA PRO A 40 7.38 1.49 -4.84
C PRO A 40 8.83 1.50 -5.34
N SER A 41 9.65 2.46 -4.92
CA SER A 41 11.09 2.54 -5.18
C SER A 41 11.81 3.24 -4.01
N ASP A 42 13.14 3.21 -3.97
CA ASP A 42 13.91 3.92 -2.92
C ASP A 42 13.84 5.44 -3.03
N THR A 43 13.44 5.96 -4.19
CA THR A 43 13.29 7.39 -4.46
C THR A 43 11.86 7.88 -4.31
N ALA A 44 10.89 6.99 -4.10
CA ALA A 44 9.50 7.35 -3.95
C ALA A 44 9.26 8.11 -2.63
N THR A 45 8.50 9.21 -2.73
CA THR A 45 8.10 10.04 -1.60
C THR A 45 6.75 9.64 -1.01
N GLU A 46 5.90 9.01 -1.81
CA GLU A 46 4.57 8.55 -1.42
C GLU A 46 4.54 7.02 -1.45
N PRO A 47 4.08 6.36 -0.37
CA PRO A 47 3.91 4.92 -0.37
C PRO A 47 2.65 4.52 -1.15
N GLN A 48 2.66 3.29 -1.64
CA GLN A 48 1.58 2.67 -2.39
C GLN A 48 1.36 1.25 -1.86
N CYS A 49 0.18 0.69 -2.11
CA CYS A 49 -0.06 -0.72 -1.85
C CYS A 49 0.76 -1.57 -2.82
N LEU A 50 1.70 -2.34 -2.29
CA LEU A 50 2.59 -3.19 -3.05
C LEU A 50 2.18 -4.65 -2.86
N LYS A 51 2.28 -5.43 -3.94
CA LYS A 51 2.04 -6.88 -3.89
C LYS A 51 3.09 -7.55 -2.99
N VAL A 52 2.64 -8.31 -2.00
CA VAL A 52 3.53 -9.13 -1.16
C VAL A 52 4.18 -10.23 -2.01
N CYS A 53 5.46 -10.51 -1.75
CA CYS A 53 6.23 -11.49 -2.52
C CYS A 53 7.15 -12.31 -1.63
N THR A 54 7.59 -13.47 -2.12
CA THR A 54 8.61 -14.30 -1.47
C THR A 54 9.91 -14.34 -2.28
N GLN A 55 9.80 -14.24 -3.61
CA GLN A 55 10.90 -14.33 -4.57
C GLN A 55 10.68 -13.40 -5.78
N ASP A 56 11.75 -13.06 -6.49
CA ASP A 56 11.69 -12.10 -7.62
C ASP A 56 10.74 -12.52 -8.75
N THR A 57 10.52 -13.83 -8.94
CA THR A 57 9.60 -14.35 -9.96
C THR A 57 8.13 -14.08 -9.65
N ASP A 58 7.81 -13.66 -8.42
CA ASP A 58 6.45 -13.28 -8.03
C ASP A 58 6.09 -11.87 -8.55
N CYS A 59 7.10 -11.09 -8.95
CA CYS A 59 6.99 -9.71 -9.37
C CYS A 59 7.13 -9.54 -10.89
N ALA A 60 6.77 -8.36 -11.40
CA ALA A 60 6.97 -8.06 -12.81
C ALA A 60 8.47 -8.02 -13.17
N ALA A 61 8.80 -8.14 -14.45
CA ALA A 61 10.19 -8.13 -14.92
C ALA A 61 10.95 -6.83 -14.57
N SER A 62 10.26 -5.71 -14.35
CA SER A 62 10.81 -4.42 -13.92
C SER A 62 10.95 -4.27 -12.40
N GLU A 63 10.57 -5.29 -11.63
CA GLU A 63 10.51 -5.26 -10.18
C GLU A 63 11.40 -6.35 -9.56
N SER A 64 11.71 -6.16 -8.28
CA SER A 64 12.42 -7.11 -7.42
C SER A 64 11.70 -7.25 -6.08
N CYS A 65 11.79 -8.43 -5.49
CA CYS A 65 11.15 -8.77 -4.24
C CYS A 65 12.01 -8.33 -3.05
N ASN A 66 11.70 -7.16 -2.50
CA ASN A 66 12.51 -6.47 -1.50
C ASN A 66 11.73 -6.20 -0.21
N GLY A 67 12.43 -6.01 0.90
CA GLY A 67 11.81 -5.77 2.21
C GLY A 67 11.04 -4.45 2.27
N VAL A 68 9.94 -4.44 3.02
CA VAL A 68 9.19 -3.23 3.38
C VAL A 68 9.69 -2.73 4.74
N THR A 69 9.99 -1.43 4.84
CA THR A 69 10.57 -0.81 6.04
C THR A 69 9.72 -1.07 7.27
N GLY A 70 10.35 -1.41 8.39
CA GLY A 70 9.64 -1.62 9.66
C GLY A 70 8.90 -2.97 9.77
N THR A 71 9.02 -3.85 8.77
CA THR A 71 8.36 -5.16 8.76
C THR A 71 9.33 -6.30 8.42
N SER A 72 8.89 -7.54 8.60
CA SER A 72 9.56 -8.73 8.06
C SER A 72 9.03 -9.16 6.68
N THR A 73 8.11 -8.39 6.10
CA THR A 73 7.42 -8.70 4.85
C THR A 73 8.20 -8.13 3.67
N LYS A 74 8.17 -8.83 2.55
CA LYS A 74 8.71 -8.34 1.27
C LYS A 74 7.58 -8.01 0.32
N ALA A 75 7.81 -7.04 -0.54
CA ALA A 75 6.89 -6.65 -1.60
C ALA A 75 7.63 -6.35 -2.90
N CYS A 76 6.90 -6.39 -4.01
CA CYS A 76 7.42 -6.05 -5.32
C CYS A 76 7.72 -4.54 -5.39
N ARG A 77 8.99 -4.21 -5.60
CA ARG A 77 9.49 -2.83 -5.73
C ARG A 77 10.20 -2.68 -7.06
N LEU A 78 10.10 -1.51 -7.67
CA LEU A 78 10.83 -1.15 -8.87
C LEU A 78 12.34 -1.30 -8.63
N LYS A 79 13.04 -1.79 -9.65
CA LYS A 79 14.51 -1.90 -9.69
C LYS A 79 15.21 -0.56 -9.78
#